data_AF-A0A5Q2RB65-F1
#
_entry.id   AF-A0A5Q2RB65-F1
#
_cell.length_a   1.000
_cell.length_b   1.000
_cell.length_c   1.000
_cell.angle_alpha   90.00
_cell.angle_beta   90.00
_cell.angle_gamma   90.00
#
_symmetry.space_group_name_H-M   'P 1'
#
loop_
_entity.id
_entity.type
_entity.pdbx_description
1 polymer ?
#
loop_
_entity_poly.entity_id
_entity_poly.type
_entity_poly.pdbx_seq_one_letter_code
_entity_poly.pdbx_strand_id
1 'polypeptide(L)'
;MAHAAASPPGRGRTVYIEEPRAARWLFGSSQAAWIWLVARLWLGWEWLQAGWGKVFGGNITWRVWDWGDKAYSLTGDANIGWVRSSGDTGVGDSVAGFATGAIESAEGPHPDVAYSWYVNFLEWIRDTAHPILGPLVAIGEFTIGLLLILGLFTGIAALLGSLLNFSFVFAGSAGVNPAMILVSGLLILAWRNAGWYGLDRWALPKLGTPWHRGELLEEDEAVDLRSRSAGERNHEHAGP
;
A
#
# COMPACT_ATOMS: atom_id res chain seq x y z
N MET A 1 64.29 -14.92 -25.05
CA MET A 1 63.33 -15.43 -24.06
C MET A 1 62.19 -14.44 -23.97
N ALA A 2 61.10 -14.66 -24.70
CA ALA A 2 59.91 -13.79 -24.65
C ALA A 2 58.92 -14.40 -23.65
N HIS A 3 58.66 -13.66 -22.57
CA HIS A 3 57.67 -14.00 -21.55
C HIS A 3 56.26 -14.04 -22.19
N ALA A 4 55.61 -15.20 -22.14
CA ALA A 4 54.18 -15.30 -22.41
C ALA A 4 53.41 -14.55 -21.31
N ALA A 5 52.74 -13.47 -21.69
CA ALA A 5 51.82 -12.76 -20.81
C ALA A 5 50.59 -13.64 -20.56
N ALA A 6 50.40 -14.08 -19.32
CA ALA A 6 49.21 -14.82 -18.90
C ALA A 6 47.96 -13.93 -19.11
N SER A 7 46.96 -14.47 -19.83
CA SER A 7 45.68 -13.78 -19.99
C SER A 7 44.96 -13.66 -18.64
N PRO A 8 44.33 -12.51 -18.33
CA PRO A 8 43.62 -12.31 -17.07
C PRO A 8 42.40 -13.25 -16.94
N PRO A 9 42.03 -13.69 -15.72
CA PRO A 9 40.89 -14.57 -15.51
C PRO A 9 39.61 -13.93 -16.06
N GLY A 10 38.87 -14.70 -16.86
CA GLY A 10 37.67 -14.23 -17.55
C GLY A 10 36.65 -13.64 -16.58
N ARG A 11 36.24 -12.39 -16.83
CA ARG A 11 35.06 -11.80 -16.18
C ARG A 11 33.89 -12.78 -16.39
N GLY A 12 33.29 -13.27 -15.30
CA GLY A 12 32.15 -14.18 -15.37
C GLY A 12 31.08 -13.61 -16.29
N ARG A 13 30.77 -14.31 -17.40
CA ARG A 13 29.66 -13.93 -18.28
C ARG A 13 28.38 -13.98 -17.45
N THR A 14 27.65 -12.89 -17.43
CA THR A 14 26.31 -12.86 -16.86
C THR A 14 25.45 -13.84 -17.67
N VAL A 15 24.94 -14.88 -17.01
CA VAL A 15 23.99 -15.82 -17.62
C VAL A 15 22.59 -15.28 -17.36
N TYR A 16 21.94 -14.78 -18.40
CA TYR A 16 20.54 -14.37 -18.31
C TYR A 16 19.64 -15.61 -18.37
N ILE A 17 18.90 -15.84 -17.29
CA ILE A 17 17.88 -16.89 -17.25
C ILE A 17 16.57 -16.26 -17.72
N GLU A 18 16.03 -16.77 -18.83
CA GLU A 18 14.76 -16.30 -19.36
C GLU A 18 13.61 -16.66 -18.43
N GLU A 19 12.64 -15.75 -18.31
CA GLU A 19 11.44 -16.01 -17.54
C GLU A 19 10.58 -17.10 -18.19
N PRO A 20 10.04 -18.05 -17.40
CA PRO A 20 9.08 -19.04 -17.88
C PRO A 20 7.87 -18.37 -18.58
N ARG A 21 7.38 -18.98 -19.66
CA ARG A 21 6.26 -18.44 -20.47
C ARG A 21 5.03 -18.08 -19.63
N ALA A 22 4.70 -18.91 -18.63
CA ALA A 22 3.56 -18.69 -17.76
C ALA A 22 3.70 -17.43 -16.90
N ALA A 23 4.89 -17.17 -16.33
CA ALA A 23 5.14 -15.98 -15.51
C ALA A 23 5.03 -14.70 -16.34
N ARG A 24 5.63 -14.72 -17.55
CA ARG A 24 5.55 -13.59 -18.49
C ARG A 24 4.11 -13.26 -18.88
N TRP A 25 3.30 -14.28 -19.11
CA TRP A 25 1.87 -14.09 -19.41
C TRP A 25 1.11 -13.56 -18.19
N LEU A 26 1.27 -14.19 -17.03
CA LEU A 26 0.52 -13.86 -15.82
C LEU A 26 0.82 -12.43 -15.31
N PHE A 27 2.09 -12.05 -15.23
CA PHE A 27 2.51 -10.77 -14.66
C PHE A 27 2.71 -9.66 -15.70
N GLY A 28 2.95 -10.01 -16.97
CA GLY A 28 3.31 -9.06 -18.02
C GLY A 28 2.28 -8.87 -19.12
N SER A 29 1.24 -9.71 -19.24
CA SER A 29 0.24 -9.60 -20.32
C SER A 29 -1.04 -8.92 -19.87
N SER A 30 -1.52 -7.94 -20.65
CA SER A 30 -2.84 -7.32 -20.47
C SER A 30 -4.00 -8.30 -20.54
N GLN A 31 -3.81 -9.48 -21.13
CA GLN A 31 -4.82 -10.55 -21.13
C GLN A 31 -5.05 -11.15 -19.74
N ALA A 32 -4.04 -11.15 -18.87
CA ALA A 32 -4.17 -11.63 -17.49
C ALA A 32 -4.74 -10.56 -16.54
N ALA A 33 -4.93 -9.32 -17.00
CA ALA A 33 -5.41 -8.21 -16.17
C ALA A 33 -6.76 -8.47 -15.50
N TRP A 34 -7.64 -9.29 -16.09
CA TRP A 34 -8.93 -9.63 -15.48
C TRP A 34 -8.76 -10.51 -14.23
N ILE A 35 -7.72 -11.35 -14.16
CA ILE A 35 -7.42 -12.16 -12.96
C ILE A 35 -7.07 -11.20 -11.83
N TRP A 36 -6.21 -10.23 -12.13
CA TRP A 36 -5.80 -9.21 -11.18
C TRP A 36 -6.93 -8.26 -10.80
N LEU A 37 -7.85 -7.97 -11.72
CA LEU A 37 -9.09 -7.25 -11.45
C LEU A 37 -9.93 -7.96 -10.37
N VAL A 38 -10.13 -9.27 -10.50
CA VAL A 38 -10.89 -10.02 -9.48
C VAL A 38 -10.14 -10.03 -8.15
N ALA A 39 -8.83 -10.30 -8.18
CA ALA A 39 -8.00 -10.32 -6.99
C ALA A 39 -7.98 -8.98 -6.25
N ARG A 40 -7.85 -7.85 -6.96
CA ARG A 40 -7.84 -6.50 -6.38
C ARG A 40 -9.20 -6.08 -5.85
N LEU A 41 -10.29 -6.47 -6.52
CA LEU A 41 -11.65 -6.18 -6.04
C LEU A 41 -11.95 -6.95 -4.76
N TRP A 42 -11.57 -8.22 -4.69
CA TRP A 42 -11.70 -9.00 -3.47
C TRP A 42 -10.85 -8.41 -2.34
N LEU A 43 -9.54 -8.24 -2.55
CA LEU A 43 -8.65 -7.69 -1.52
C LEU A 43 -9.07 -6.28 -1.08
N GLY A 44 -9.44 -5.44 -2.05
CA GLY A 44 -9.91 -4.08 -1.78
C GLY A 44 -11.22 -4.06 -1.00
N TRP A 45 -12.12 -5.02 -1.25
CA TRP A 45 -13.37 -5.16 -0.50
C TRP A 45 -13.14 -5.55 0.96
N GLU A 46 -12.19 -6.45 1.24
CA GLU A 46 -11.80 -6.80 2.62
C GLU A 46 -11.29 -5.57 3.39
N TRP A 47 -10.36 -4.81 2.78
CA TRP A 47 -9.84 -3.58 3.40
C TRP A 47 -10.89 -2.49 3.55
N LEU A 48 -11.75 -2.31 2.54
CA LEU A 48 -12.79 -1.30 2.56
C LEU A 48 -13.79 -1.57 3.69
N GLN A 49 -14.23 -2.82 3.83
CA GLN A 49 -15.14 -3.21 4.92
C GLN A 49 -14.50 -2.99 6.29
N ALA A 50 -13.24 -3.41 6.47
CA ALA A 50 -12.51 -3.26 7.73
C ALA A 50 -12.34 -1.78 8.12
N GLY A 51 -11.95 -0.93 7.17
CA GLY A 51 -11.79 0.51 7.39
C GLY A 51 -13.12 1.24 7.57
N TRP A 52 -14.16 0.86 6.83
CA TRP A 52 -15.48 1.49 6.90
C TRP A 52 -16.05 1.46 8.32
N GLY A 53 -16.01 0.30 8.97
CA GLY A 53 -16.53 0.15 10.33
C GLY A 53 -15.78 1.01 11.35
N LYS A 54 -14.49 1.26 11.13
CA LYS A 54 -13.64 2.07 12.01
C LYS A 54 -13.81 3.58 11.76
N VAL A 55 -14.03 3.98 10.52
CA VAL A 55 -14.17 5.40 10.15
C VAL A 55 -15.58 5.92 10.38
N PHE A 56 -16.60 5.16 9.96
CA PHE A 56 -18.00 5.60 9.97
C PHE A 56 -18.85 4.92 11.04
N GLY A 57 -18.35 3.89 11.73
CA GLY A 57 -19.13 3.16 12.71
C GLY A 57 -20.17 2.24 12.05
N GLY A 58 -19.93 0.93 12.08
CA GLY A 58 -20.88 -0.11 11.68
C GLY A 58 -20.56 -0.79 10.33
N ASN A 59 -21.30 -1.84 9.98
CA ASN A 59 -20.99 -2.71 8.83
C ASN A 59 -21.54 -2.17 7.51
N ILE A 60 -20.80 -2.39 6.42
CA ILE A 60 -21.31 -2.17 5.06
C ILE A 60 -22.38 -3.24 4.78
N THR A 61 -23.65 -2.84 4.73
CA THR A 61 -24.76 -3.76 4.46
C THR A 61 -25.36 -3.51 3.09
N TRP A 62 -25.36 -4.54 2.23
CA TRP A 62 -26.05 -4.51 0.94
C TRP A 62 -27.50 -4.96 1.11
N ARG A 63 -28.35 -4.09 1.64
CA ARG A 63 -29.80 -4.20 1.43
C ARG A 63 -30.15 -3.08 0.46
N VAL A 64 -30.71 -3.41 -0.70
CA VAL A 64 -31.08 -2.42 -1.73
C VAL A 64 -32.11 -1.38 -1.20
N TRP A 65 -32.55 -1.50 0.06
CA TRP A 65 -33.23 -0.46 0.82
C TRP A 65 -33.03 -0.64 2.35
N ASP A 66 -32.32 0.30 2.99
CA ASP A 66 -32.72 1.09 4.18
C ASP A 66 -31.64 2.17 4.42
N TRP A 67 -32.04 3.45 4.40
CA TRP A 67 -31.14 4.62 4.52
C TRP A 67 -30.72 4.91 5.98
N GLY A 68 -30.30 3.86 6.70
CA GLY A 68 -29.43 3.93 7.87
C GLY A 68 -30.07 4.22 9.23
N ASP A 69 -29.92 3.26 10.16
CA ASP A 69 -29.92 3.50 11.60
C ASP A 69 -28.82 4.53 11.95
N LYS A 70 -29.01 5.36 12.97
CA LYS A 70 -28.03 6.36 13.44
C LYS A 70 -26.68 5.72 13.78
N ALA A 71 -26.69 4.42 14.10
CA ALA A 71 -25.53 3.59 14.32
C ALA A 71 -24.54 3.53 13.13
N TYR A 72 -24.99 3.79 11.89
CA TYR A 72 -24.18 3.71 10.65
C TYR A 72 -23.80 5.06 10.03
N SER A 73 -24.03 6.15 10.76
CA SER A 73 -23.68 7.50 10.33
C SER A 73 -22.25 7.83 10.73
N LEU A 74 -21.63 8.86 10.16
CA LEU A 74 -20.29 9.36 10.57
C LEU A 74 -20.15 9.65 12.08
N THR A 75 -21.27 9.65 12.82
CA THR A 75 -21.39 9.80 14.27
C THR A 75 -21.82 8.52 15.02
N GLY A 76 -21.82 7.36 14.36
CA GLY A 76 -22.23 6.07 14.88
C GLY A 76 -21.24 5.50 15.90
N ASP A 77 -21.70 4.56 16.71
CA ASP A 77 -20.99 4.16 17.93
C ASP A 77 -19.72 3.35 17.67
N ALA A 78 -19.60 2.69 16.51
CA ALA A 78 -18.42 1.89 16.17
C ALA A 78 -17.22 2.71 15.64
N ASN A 79 -17.39 4.02 15.41
CA ASN A 79 -16.29 4.95 15.10
C ASN A 79 -15.59 5.48 16.37
N ILE A 80 -16.23 5.29 17.53
CA ILE A 80 -15.74 5.68 18.85
C ILE A 80 -14.53 4.80 19.19
N GLY A 81 -13.45 5.41 19.67
CA GLY A 81 -12.20 4.73 20.00
C GLY A 81 -11.24 4.59 18.81
N TRP A 82 -11.69 4.79 17.57
CA TRP A 82 -10.82 4.82 16.39
C TRP A 82 -10.55 6.25 15.92
N VAL A 83 -11.59 6.98 15.55
CA VAL A 83 -11.47 8.34 14.98
C VAL A 83 -12.10 9.39 15.88
N ARG A 84 -13.04 9.00 16.75
CA ARG A 84 -13.74 9.91 17.66
C ARG A 84 -13.67 9.41 19.10
N SER A 85 -13.71 10.35 20.06
CA SER A 85 -13.92 10.05 21.47
C SER A 85 -15.39 10.19 21.87
N SER A 86 -15.80 9.42 22.88
CA SER A 86 -17.12 9.52 23.50
C SER A 86 -17.09 8.93 24.90
N GLY A 87 -17.69 9.62 25.87
CA GLY A 87 -17.65 9.21 27.28
C GLY A 87 -16.20 9.04 27.76
N ASP A 88 -15.91 7.87 28.32
CA ASP A 88 -14.58 7.50 28.82
C ASP A 88 -13.62 7.00 27.73
N THR A 89 -14.09 6.82 26.49
CA THR A 89 -13.25 6.33 25.37
C THR A 89 -12.66 7.51 24.60
N GLY A 90 -11.34 7.62 24.62
CA GLY A 90 -10.52 8.56 23.86
C GLY A 90 -10.33 8.18 22.40
N VAL A 91 -9.73 9.09 21.62
CA VAL A 91 -9.36 8.82 20.22
C VAL A 91 -8.19 7.84 20.20
N GLY A 92 -8.33 6.76 19.43
CA GLY A 92 -7.30 5.75 19.27
C GLY A 92 -7.25 4.67 20.36
N ASP A 93 -8.09 4.78 21.39
CA ASP A 93 -8.18 3.80 22.48
C ASP A 93 -8.50 2.37 21.98
N SER A 94 -9.16 2.23 20.84
CA SER A 94 -9.38 0.90 20.22
C SER A 94 -8.06 0.26 19.78
N VAL A 95 -7.09 1.04 19.29
CA VAL A 95 -5.75 0.54 18.96
C VAL A 95 -4.94 0.27 20.21
N ALA A 96 -5.07 1.12 21.24
CA ALA A 96 -4.43 0.85 22.53
C ALA A 96 -4.95 -0.46 23.15
N GLY A 97 -6.27 -0.68 23.13
CA GLY A 97 -6.91 -1.91 23.61
C GLY A 97 -6.49 -3.14 22.80
N PHE A 98 -6.38 -3.02 21.48
CA PHE A 98 -5.81 -4.06 20.63
C PHE A 98 -4.37 -4.40 21.04
N ALA A 99 -3.52 -3.38 21.24
CA ALA A 99 -2.14 -3.58 21.66
C ALA A 99 -2.05 -4.23 23.05
N THR A 100 -2.90 -3.83 24.01
CA THR A 100 -2.99 -4.47 25.33
C THR A 100 -3.28 -5.97 25.22
N GLY A 101 -4.32 -6.36 24.46
CA GLY A 101 -4.64 -7.78 24.28
C GLY A 101 -3.54 -8.59 23.58
N ALA A 102 -2.83 -7.96 22.64
CA ALA A 102 -1.69 -8.59 21.96
C ALA A 102 -0.48 -8.78 22.91
N ILE A 103 -0.22 -7.83 23.82
CA ILE A 103 0.82 -7.95 24.84
C ILE A 103 0.48 -9.07 25.82
N GLU A 104 -0.77 -9.16 26.27
CA GLU A 104 -1.23 -10.26 27.14
C GLU A 104 -1.08 -11.63 26.46
N SER A 105 -1.30 -11.70 25.14
CA SER A 105 -1.12 -12.91 24.32
C SER A 105 0.36 -13.25 24.04
N ALA A 106 1.30 -12.38 24.43
CA ALA A 106 2.73 -12.65 24.40
C ALA A 106 3.21 -13.46 25.63
N GLU A 107 2.34 -13.68 26.61
CA GLU A 107 2.66 -14.40 27.84
C GLU A 107 2.35 -15.91 27.71
N GLY A 108 3.06 -16.73 28.51
CA GLY A 108 2.81 -18.16 28.64
C GLY A 108 3.72 -19.10 27.84
N PRO A 109 3.47 -20.43 27.90
CA PRO A 109 4.36 -21.45 27.32
C PRO A 109 4.39 -21.49 25.78
N HIS A 110 3.32 -21.01 25.14
CA HIS A 110 3.17 -20.95 23.68
C HIS A 110 2.60 -19.57 23.31
N PRO A 111 3.45 -18.52 23.32
CA PRO A 111 2.98 -17.16 23.08
C PRO A 111 2.59 -16.98 21.60
N ASP A 112 1.48 -16.31 21.36
CA ASP A 112 1.03 -15.95 20.00
C ASP A 112 1.89 -14.81 19.43
N VAL A 113 2.42 -13.95 20.31
CA VAL A 113 3.40 -12.91 19.98
C VAL A 113 4.78 -13.32 20.51
N ALA A 114 5.60 -13.92 19.65
CA ALA A 114 6.88 -14.50 20.08
C ALA A 114 8.06 -13.49 20.14
N TYR A 115 7.91 -12.29 19.58
CA TYR A 115 9.02 -11.37 19.35
C TYR A 115 9.04 -10.20 20.34
N SER A 116 10.01 -10.17 21.26
CA SER A 116 10.09 -9.13 22.31
C SER A 116 10.22 -7.70 21.75
N TRP A 117 10.91 -7.50 20.63
CA TRP A 117 10.99 -6.18 19.98
C TRP A 117 9.62 -5.69 19.52
N TYR A 118 8.73 -6.60 19.15
CA TYR A 118 7.37 -6.29 18.71
C TYR A 118 6.47 -6.00 19.92
N VAL A 119 6.65 -6.72 21.03
CA VAL A 119 5.98 -6.40 22.30
C VAL A 119 6.32 -4.96 22.74
N ASN A 120 7.59 -4.57 22.72
CA ASN A 120 8.00 -3.19 23.04
C ASN A 120 7.36 -2.14 22.10
N PHE A 121 7.19 -2.50 20.83
CA PHE A 121 6.48 -1.65 19.87
C PHE A 121 4.99 -1.53 20.21
N LEU A 122 4.33 -2.63 20.59
CA LEU A 122 2.93 -2.64 21.04
C LEU A 122 2.75 -1.81 22.33
N GLU A 123 3.70 -1.87 23.27
CA GLU A 123 3.70 -1.02 24.46
C GLU A 123 3.78 0.46 24.09
N TRP A 124 4.67 0.83 23.16
CA TRP A 124 4.76 2.20 22.64
C TRP A 124 3.47 2.65 21.93
N ILE A 125 2.82 1.75 21.19
CA ILE A 125 1.51 2.02 20.60
C ILE A 125 0.49 2.33 21.70
N ARG A 126 0.35 1.43 22.67
CA ARG A 126 -0.60 1.55 23.78
C ARG A 126 -0.42 2.84 24.57
N ASP A 127 0.83 3.21 24.87
CA ASP A 127 1.13 4.28 25.81
C ASP A 127 1.29 5.65 25.16
N THR A 128 1.65 5.71 23.88
CA THR A 128 2.04 6.98 23.24
C THR A 128 1.39 7.19 21.88
N ALA A 129 1.45 6.20 21.00
CA ALA A 129 1.12 6.42 19.59
C ALA A 129 -0.38 6.26 19.27
N HIS A 130 -1.16 5.63 20.16
CA HIS A 130 -2.58 5.32 19.93
C HIS A 130 -3.42 6.50 19.42
N PRO A 131 -3.29 7.76 19.90
CA PRO A 131 -4.16 8.85 19.46
C PRO A 131 -3.94 9.24 17.99
N ILE A 132 -2.76 8.93 17.45
CA ILE A 132 -2.40 9.20 16.05
C ILE A 132 -2.59 7.94 15.20
N LEU A 133 -2.12 6.79 15.69
CA LEU A 133 -2.18 5.53 14.96
C LEU A 133 -3.61 5.00 14.83
N GLY A 134 -4.49 5.20 15.80
CA GLY A 134 -5.90 4.81 15.70
C GLY A 134 -6.58 5.38 14.46
N PRO A 135 -6.66 6.71 14.34
CA PRO A 135 -7.22 7.35 13.15
C PRO A 135 -6.47 6.98 11.87
N LEU A 136 -5.14 6.93 11.92
CA LEU A 136 -4.31 6.62 10.75
C LEU A 136 -4.57 5.22 10.21
N VAL A 137 -4.70 4.22 11.09
CA VAL A 137 -5.03 2.84 10.71
C VAL A 137 -6.44 2.79 10.13
N ALA A 138 -7.43 3.39 10.79
CA ALA A 138 -8.81 3.40 10.31
C ALA A 138 -8.94 4.02 8.90
N ILE A 139 -8.38 5.22 8.71
CA ILE A 139 -8.39 5.93 7.43
C ILE A 139 -7.53 5.21 6.39
N GLY A 140 -6.40 4.65 6.81
CA GLY A 140 -5.49 3.89 5.97
C GLY A 140 -6.17 2.66 5.36
N GLU A 141 -6.83 1.83 6.17
CA GLU A 141 -7.58 0.65 5.72
C GLU A 141 -8.66 1.01 4.70
N PHE A 142 -9.45 2.04 5.01
CA PHE A 142 -10.49 2.53 4.11
C PHE A 142 -9.91 3.02 2.78
N THR A 143 -8.82 3.79 2.84
CA THR A 143 -8.17 4.36 1.66
C THR A 143 -7.51 3.27 0.81
N ILE A 144 -6.82 2.31 1.42
CA ILE A 144 -6.23 1.15 0.73
C ILE A 144 -7.33 0.37 0.00
N GLY A 145 -8.45 0.09 0.66
CA GLY A 145 -9.59 -0.58 0.04
C GLY A 145 -10.12 0.17 -1.18
N LEU A 146 -10.33 1.48 -1.05
CA LEU A 146 -10.80 2.34 -2.14
C LEU A 146 -9.80 2.38 -3.31
N LEU A 147 -8.52 2.57 -3.04
CA LEU A 147 -7.46 2.59 -4.05
C LEU A 147 -7.38 1.26 -4.82
N LEU A 148 -7.47 0.12 -4.12
CA LEU A 148 -7.48 -1.20 -4.75
C LEU A 148 -8.73 -1.44 -5.61
N ILE A 149 -9.90 -0.99 -5.17
CA ILE A 149 -11.16 -1.13 -5.92
C ILE A 149 -11.20 -0.23 -7.15
N LEU A 150 -10.68 0.99 -7.05
CA LEU A 150 -10.57 1.90 -8.21
C LEU A 150 -9.39 1.51 -9.13
N GLY A 151 -8.44 0.72 -8.63
CA GLY A 151 -7.21 0.40 -9.32
C GLY A 151 -6.33 1.64 -9.50
N LEU A 152 -6.18 2.43 -8.44
CA LEU A 152 -5.33 3.61 -8.37
C LEU A 152 -4.16 3.33 -7.42
N PHE A 153 -2.93 3.48 -7.90
CA PHE A 153 -1.70 3.08 -7.26
C PHE A 153 -1.73 1.64 -6.72
N THR A 154 -2.24 0.70 -7.52
CA THR A 154 -2.56 -0.67 -7.09
C THR A 154 -1.40 -1.37 -6.38
N GLY A 155 -0.19 -1.28 -6.93
CA GLY A 155 1.00 -1.88 -6.31
C GLY A 155 1.36 -1.28 -4.95
N ILE A 156 1.23 0.04 -4.79
CA ILE A 156 1.52 0.74 -3.54
C ILE A 156 0.43 0.45 -2.51
N ALA A 157 -0.85 0.48 -2.90
CA ALA A 157 -1.97 0.14 -2.03
C ALA A 157 -1.87 -1.30 -1.52
N ALA A 158 -1.51 -2.25 -2.39
CA ALA A 158 -1.27 -3.64 -2.01
C ALA A 158 -0.08 -3.78 -1.05
N LEU A 159 1.00 -3.01 -1.25
CA LEU A 159 2.14 -2.99 -0.32
C LEU A 159 1.74 -2.47 1.06
N LEU A 160 1.08 -1.32 1.13
CA LEU A 160 0.64 -0.73 2.40
C LEU A 160 -0.35 -1.64 3.14
N GLY A 161 -1.30 -2.23 2.40
CA GLY A 161 -2.21 -3.24 2.94
C GLY A 161 -1.46 -4.45 3.49
N SER A 162 -0.51 -5.01 2.73
CA SER A 162 0.30 -6.13 3.19
C SER A 162 1.07 -5.81 4.47
N LEU A 163 1.71 -4.63 4.56
CA LEU A 163 2.44 -4.21 5.76
C LEU A 163 1.53 -4.10 6.98
N LEU A 164 0.34 -3.52 6.81
CA LEU A 164 -0.63 -3.42 7.90
C LEU A 164 -1.16 -4.81 8.31
N ASN A 165 -1.39 -5.70 7.34
CA ASN A 165 -1.79 -7.08 7.60
C ASN A 165 -0.73 -7.86 8.38
N PHE A 166 0.55 -7.72 7.98
CA PHE A 166 1.68 -8.30 8.72
C PHE A 166 1.77 -7.79 10.15
N SER A 167 1.50 -6.51 10.39
CA SER A 167 1.42 -5.94 11.74
C SER A 167 0.37 -6.70 12.59
N PHE A 168 -0.82 -6.97 12.05
CA PHE A 168 -1.83 -7.75 12.77
C PHE A 168 -1.42 -9.22 12.99
N VAL A 169 -0.73 -9.85 12.02
CA VAL A 169 -0.18 -11.22 12.21
C VAL A 169 0.83 -11.23 13.35
N PHE A 170 1.77 -10.27 13.37
CA PHE A 170 2.76 -10.20 14.44
C PHE A 170 2.15 -9.94 15.82
N ALA A 171 0.97 -9.31 15.87
CA ALA A 171 0.20 -9.09 17.09
C ALA A 171 -0.64 -10.32 17.52
N GLY A 172 -0.52 -11.46 16.84
CA GLY A 172 -1.22 -12.69 17.20
C GLY A 172 -2.73 -12.68 16.88
N SER A 173 -3.20 -11.75 16.05
CA SER A 173 -4.63 -11.62 15.76
C SER A 173 -5.16 -12.79 14.93
N ALA A 174 -6.14 -13.52 15.48
CA ALA A 174 -6.83 -14.63 14.80
C ALA A 174 -7.71 -14.18 13.61
N GLY A 175 -7.99 -12.87 13.48
CA GLY A 175 -8.80 -12.31 12.39
C GLY A 175 -8.02 -12.06 11.10
N VAL A 176 -6.73 -12.41 11.04
CA VAL A 176 -5.87 -12.10 9.92
C VAL A 176 -5.90 -13.22 8.89
N ASN A 177 -6.22 -12.86 7.64
CA ASN A 177 -6.36 -13.83 6.56
C ASN A 177 -5.05 -13.98 5.78
N PRO A 178 -4.32 -15.11 5.88
CA PRO A 178 -3.08 -15.33 5.12
C PRO A 178 -3.27 -15.21 3.60
N ALA A 179 -4.51 -15.42 3.11
CA ALA A 179 -4.83 -15.20 1.71
C ALA A 179 -4.69 -13.72 1.31
N MET A 180 -4.96 -12.76 2.21
CA MET A 180 -4.76 -11.34 1.92
C MET A 180 -3.29 -11.00 1.70
N ILE A 181 -2.38 -11.56 2.51
CA ILE A 181 -0.93 -11.39 2.34
C ILE A 181 -0.48 -11.98 1.01
N LEU A 182 -0.92 -13.20 0.70
CA LEU A 182 -0.58 -13.89 -0.55
C LEU A 182 -1.06 -13.10 -1.77
N VAL A 183 -2.32 -12.68 -1.78
CA VAL A 183 -2.91 -11.89 -2.87
C VAL A 183 -2.22 -10.54 -2.98
N SER A 184 -1.94 -9.87 -1.85
CA SER A 184 -1.18 -8.60 -1.85
C SER A 184 0.20 -8.79 -2.47
N GLY A 185 0.94 -9.84 -2.08
CA GLY A 185 2.25 -10.18 -2.66
C GLY A 185 2.19 -10.38 -4.17
N LEU A 186 1.19 -11.13 -4.65
CA LEU A 186 0.99 -11.36 -6.08
C LEU A 186 0.60 -10.07 -6.82
N LEU A 187 -0.22 -9.21 -6.22
CA LEU A 187 -0.57 -7.90 -6.80
C LEU A 187 0.62 -6.94 -6.86
N ILE A 188 1.51 -6.97 -5.87
CA ILE A 188 2.75 -6.19 -5.87
C ILE A 188 3.64 -6.65 -7.04
N LEU A 189 3.78 -7.95 -7.26
CA LEU A 189 4.53 -8.48 -8.42
C LEU A 189 3.84 -8.14 -9.74
N ALA A 190 2.51 -8.17 -9.77
CA ALA A 190 1.69 -7.87 -10.92
C ALA A 190 1.40 -6.38 -11.14
N TRP A 191 2.04 -5.47 -10.40
CA TRP A 191 1.60 -4.06 -10.30
C TRP A 191 1.37 -3.36 -11.65
N ARG A 192 2.22 -3.65 -12.66
CA ARG A 192 2.10 -3.08 -14.02
C ARG A 192 0.83 -3.53 -14.75
N ASN A 193 0.36 -4.74 -14.47
CA ASN A 193 -0.79 -5.36 -15.12
C ASN A 193 -2.06 -5.24 -14.26
N ALA A 194 -1.92 -5.23 -12.94
CA ALA A 194 -3.04 -5.22 -12.00
C ALA A 194 -3.89 -3.93 -12.11
N GLY A 195 -3.24 -2.81 -12.42
CA GLY A 195 -3.90 -1.52 -12.65
C GLY A 195 -4.49 -1.33 -14.05
N TRP A 196 -4.38 -2.32 -14.95
CA TRP A 196 -4.76 -2.15 -16.36
C TRP A 196 -6.26 -1.86 -16.54
N TYR A 197 -7.11 -2.57 -15.78
CA TYR A 197 -8.54 -2.27 -15.66
C TYR A 197 -8.78 -1.36 -14.46
N GLY A 198 -8.16 -0.19 -14.41
CA GLY A 198 -8.27 0.75 -13.29
C GLY A 198 -7.78 2.15 -13.65
N LEU A 199 -7.79 3.05 -12.66
CA LEU A 199 -7.32 4.43 -12.83
C LEU A 199 -5.81 4.52 -13.12
N ASP A 200 -5.02 3.50 -12.76
CA ASP A 200 -3.59 3.39 -13.03
C ASP A 200 -3.26 3.52 -14.52
N ARG A 201 -4.16 3.09 -15.40
CA ARG A 201 -4.00 3.24 -16.85
C ARG A 201 -3.89 4.71 -17.29
N TRP A 202 -4.52 5.63 -16.57
CA TRP A 202 -4.48 7.06 -16.86
C TRP A 202 -3.52 7.84 -15.95
N ALA A 203 -3.35 7.37 -14.71
CA ALA A 203 -2.47 8.04 -13.73
C ALA A 203 -0.98 7.78 -14.01
N LEU A 204 -0.60 6.54 -14.32
CA LEU A 204 0.82 6.17 -14.47
C LEU A 204 1.54 6.82 -15.67
N PRO A 205 0.92 7.00 -16.86
CA PRO A 205 1.58 7.73 -17.94
C PRO A 205 1.85 9.20 -17.61
N LYS A 206 0.95 9.83 -16.85
CA LYS A 206 1.05 11.25 -16.48
C LYS A 206 2.10 11.50 -15.39
N LEU A 207 2.07 10.69 -14.33
CA LEU A 207 3.02 10.78 -13.21
C LEU A 207 4.39 10.17 -13.55
N GLY A 208 4.41 9.20 -14.46
CA GLY A 208 5.59 8.41 -14.74
C GLY A 208 5.84 7.31 -13.71
N THR A 209 6.88 6.53 -13.97
CA THR A 209 7.43 5.54 -13.03
C THR A 209 8.88 5.91 -12.70
N PRO A 210 9.49 5.39 -11.62
CA PRO A 210 10.88 5.74 -11.26
C PRO A 210 11.91 5.51 -12.38
N TRP A 211 11.55 4.71 -13.40
CA TRP A 211 12.43 4.30 -14.49
C TRP A 211 12.03 4.90 -15.85
N HIS A 212 10.86 5.52 -15.96
CA HIS A 212 10.37 6.22 -17.16
C HIS A 212 9.63 7.48 -16.69
N ARG A 213 10.17 8.65 -17.04
CA ARG A 213 9.54 9.93 -16.65
C ARG A 213 8.14 10.03 -17.27
N GLY A 214 7.23 10.69 -16.55
CA GLY A 214 5.86 10.91 -17.00
C GLY A 214 5.77 12.18 -17.84
N GLU A 215 4.71 12.26 -18.64
CA GLU A 215 4.46 13.38 -19.57
C GLU A 215 4.53 14.75 -18.86
N LEU A 216 4.03 14.84 -17.62
CA LEU A 216 4.01 16.09 -16.85
C LEU A 216 5.42 16.62 -16.53
N LEU A 217 6.38 15.73 -16.28
CA LEU A 217 7.75 16.13 -15.96
C LEU A 217 8.54 16.50 -17.22
N GLU A 218 8.21 15.90 -18.36
CA GLU A 218 8.83 16.20 -19.65
C GLU A 218 8.38 17.57 -20.19
N GLU A 219 7.10 17.93 -19.99
CA GLU A 219 6.57 19.25 -20.37
C GLU A 219 7.27 20.39 -19.59
N ASP A 220 7.42 20.26 -18.27
CA ASP A 220 8.10 21.27 -17.44
C ASP A 220 9.56 21.48 -17.85
N GLU A 221 10.30 20.40 -18.12
CA GLU A 221 11.69 20.48 -18.60
C GLU A 221 11.77 21.14 -19.98
N ALA A 222 10.87 20.78 -20.91
CA ALA A 222 10.82 21.40 -22.23
C ALA A 222 10.51 22.91 -22.15
N VAL A 223 9.66 23.33 -21.20
CA VAL A 223 9.36 24.75 -20.96
C VAL A 223 10.57 25.47 -20.37
N ASP A 224 11.25 24.90 -19.37
CA ASP A 224 12.45 25.49 -18.77
C ASP A 224 13.56 25.69 -19.81
N LEU A 225 13.86 24.66 -20.61
CA LEU A 225 14.87 24.73 -21.68
C LEU A 225 14.54 25.78 -22.74
N ARG A 226 13.25 25.93 -23.11
CA ARG A 226 12.81 27.00 -24.03
C ARG A 226 13.00 28.38 -23.43
N SER A 227 12.76 28.55 -22.13
CA SER A 227 12.93 29.84 -21.44
C SER A 227 14.40 30.24 -21.34
N ARG A 228 15.29 29.30 -21.01
CA ARG A 228 16.75 29.53 -20.90
C ARG A 228 17.36 29.89 -22.25
N SER A 229 17.02 29.14 -23.30
CA SER A 229 17.49 29.43 -24.66
C SER A 229 16.96 30.76 -25.22
N ALA A 230 15.77 31.20 -24.81
CA ALA A 230 15.27 32.53 -25.16
C ALA A 230 16.02 33.66 -24.42
N GLY A 231 16.38 33.45 -23.15
CA GLY A 231 17.20 34.38 -22.38
C GLY A 231 18.61 34.54 -22.95
N GLU A 232 19.26 33.45 -23.34
CA GLU A 232 20.60 33.46 -23.93
C GLU A 232 20.63 34.21 -25.28
N ARG A 233 19.67 33.97 -26.17
CA ARG A 233 19.55 34.70 -27.46
C ARG A 233 19.38 36.21 -27.28
N ASN A 234 18.67 36.64 -26.24
CA ASN A 234 18.45 38.05 -25.96
C ASN A 234 19.72 38.74 -25.40
N HIS A 235 20.57 38.00 -24.68
CA HIS A 235 21.88 38.51 -24.23
C HIS A 235 22.90 38.62 -25.37
N GLU A 236 22.83 37.72 -26.35
CA GLU A 236 23.75 37.71 -27.51
C GLU A 236 23.49 38.87 -28.51
N HIS A 237 22.26 39.42 -28.53
CA HIS A 237 21.89 40.60 -29.32
C HIS A 237 22.02 41.93 -28.59
N ALA A 238 22.39 41.92 -27.29
CA ALA A 238 22.58 43.11 -26.46
C ALA A 238 24.06 43.42 -26.18
N GLY A 239 24.97 42.91 -27.02
CA GLY A 239 26.38 43.31 -27.02
C GLY A 239 26.58 44.70 -27.63
N PRO A 240 27.56 45.49 -27.13
CA PRO A 240 27.73 46.92 -27.45
C PRO A 240 28.04 47.23 -28.91
#